data_AF-A0A1D3D0Z8-F1
#
_entry.id   AF-A0A1D3D0Z8-F1
#
_cell.length_a   1.000
_cell.length_b   1.000
_cell.length_c   1.000
_cell.angle_alpha   90.00
_cell.angle_beta   90.00
_cell.angle_gamma   90.00
#
_symmetry.space_group_name_H-M   'P 1'
#
loop_
_entity.id
_entity.type
_entity.pdbx_description
1 polymer ?
#
loop_
_entity_poly.entity_id
_entity_poly.type
_entity_poly.pdbx_seq_one_letter_code
_entity_poly.pdbx_strand_id
1 'polypeptide(L)'
;MLRSASYQDSWEPIKSDITRLVTRPLFWLMGAFACVVSAAAYLPGILWVTCAPLLLRNSDFFTWAVEENPKKFKGRIVWVTGGSTGIGLAICKQLSLRDLKGLIITGRSLARLETARNAILAFSHSQGGRMKEEDILLLPLDLSKGIRVQGRGADDAPEMQEAWEETIHKAVHWRGGVDILFNNAGTHSTQELVLA
;
A
#
# COMPACT_ATOMS: atom_id res chain seq x y z
N MET A 1 61.16 9.53 -60.32
CA MET A 1 60.51 10.50 -59.42
C MET A 1 59.07 10.06 -59.19
N LEU A 2 58.82 9.28 -58.13
CA LEU A 2 57.46 8.87 -57.74
C LEU A 2 57.00 9.86 -56.67
N ARG A 3 56.06 10.76 -57.03
CA ARG A 3 55.41 11.66 -56.07
C ARG A 3 54.56 10.82 -55.13
N SER A 4 54.87 10.84 -53.84
CA SER A 4 53.95 10.42 -52.78
C SER A 4 52.76 11.39 -52.79
N ALA A 5 51.65 10.99 -53.43
CA ALA A 5 50.38 11.67 -53.23
C ALA A 5 50.09 11.62 -51.74
N SER A 6 50.05 12.79 -51.11
CA SER A 6 49.93 12.88 -49.66
C SER A 6 48.57 12.34 -49.24
N TYR A 7 48.50 11.55 -48.17
CA TYR A 7 47.24 11.00 -47.64
C TYR A 7 46.16 12.09 -47.43
N GLN A 8 46.57 13.34 -47.23
CA GLN A 8 45.70 14.51 -47.08
C GLN A 8 44.90 14.86 -48.35
N ASP A 9 45.47 14.68 -49.55
CA ASP A 9 44.81 15.05 -50.81
C ASP A 9 43.61 14.14 -51.15
N SER A 10 43.59 12.92 -50.60
CA SER A 10 42.53 11.92 -50.85
C SER A 10 41.17 12.28 -50.22
N TRP A 11 41.16 13.16 -49.21
CA TRP A 11 39.96 13.54 -48.45
C TRP A 11 39.36 14.88 -48.88
N GLU A 12 40.07 15.70 -49.65
CA GLU A 12 39.61 17.01 -50.10
C GLU A 12 38.31 16.97 -50.94
N PRO A 13 38.10 16.02 -51.86
CA PRO A 13 36.85 15.91 -52.61
C PRO A 13 35.66 15.64 -51.68
N ILE A 14 35.86 14.71 -50.73
CA ILE A 14 34.86 14.30 -49.74
C ILE A 14 34.47 15.49 -48.84
N LYS A 15 35.45 16.26 -48.35
CA LYS A 15 35.19 17.47 -47.56
C LYS A 15 34.40 18.52 -48.35
N SER A 16 34.74 18.71 -49.62
CA SER A 16 34.06 19.67 -50.50
C SER A 16 32.61 19.26 -50.76
N ASP A 17 32.35 17.97 -50.97
CA ASP A 17 31.02 17.44 -51.21
C ASP A 17 30.16 17.48 -49.94
N ILE A 18 30.73 17.21 -48.76
CA ILE A 18 30.05 17.39 -47.47
C ILE A 18 29.70 18.87 -47.25
N THR A 19 30.62 19.79 -47.55
CA THR A 19 30.38 21.23 -47.39
C THR A 19 29.26 21.70 -48.33
N ARG A 20 29.24 21.22 -49.58
CA ARG A 20 28.15 21.47 -50.54
C ARG A 20 26.82 20.86 -50.10
N LEU A 21 26.84 19.71 -49.44
CA LEU A 21 25.63 19.07 -48.92
C LEU A 21 25.05 19.87 -47.74
N VAL A 22 25.88 20.25 -46.77
CA VAL A 22 25.45 20.97 -45.56
C VAL A 22 25.08 22.43 -45.85
N THR A 23 25.62 23.04 -46.90
CA THR A 23 25.25 24.40 -47.30
C THR A 23 23.92 24.47 -48.06
N ARG A 24 23.36 23.33 -48.50
CA ARG A 24 22.07 23.31 -49.19
C ARG A 24 20.91 23.50 -48.21
N PRO A 25 19.94 24.38 -48.51
CA PRO A 25 18.77 24.59 -47.64
C PRO A 25 17.94 23.31 -47.49
N LEU A 26 17.90 22.45 -48.52
CA LEU A 26 17.19 21.17 -48.49
C LEU A 26 17.72 20.22 -47.41
N PHE A 27 19.03 20.21 -47.15
CA PHE A 27 19.64 19.36 -46.12
C PHE A 27 19.12 19.74 -44.72
N TRP A 28 19.10 21.05 -44.42
CA TRP A 28 18.55 21.54 -43.16
C TRP A 28 17.04 21.36 -43.05
N LEU A 29 16.29 21.49 -44.14
CA LEU A 29 14.85 21.20 -44.15
C LEU A 29 14.56 19.72 -43.87
N MET A 30 15.31 18.81 -44.48
CA MET A 30 15.20 17.37 -44.20
C MET A 30 15.59 17.04 -42.75
N GLY A 31 16.66 17.67 -42.24
CA GLY A 31 17.07 17.52 -40.85
C GLY A 31 16.01 18.01 -39.86
N ALA A 32 15.42 19.19 -40.11
CA ALA A 32 14.34 19.73 -39.29
C ALA A 32 13.09 18.82 -39.33
N PHE A 33 12.72 18.32 -40.50
CA PHE A 33 11.63 17.36 -40.64
C PHE A 33 11.90 16.07 -39.86
N ALA A 34 13.11 15.51 -39.94
CA ALA A 34 13.49 14.33 -39.18
C ALA A 34 13.43 14.56 -37.65
N CYS A 35 13.85 15.73 -37.18
CA CYS A 35 13.72 16.12 -35.76
C CYS A 35 12.26 16.20 -35.32
N VAL A 36 11.38 16.78 -36.14
CA VAL A 36 9.93 16.88 -35.83
C VAL A 36 9.30 15.49 -35.79
N VAL A 37 9.59 14.62 -36.77
CA VAL A 37 9.08 13.24 -36.80
C VAL A 37 9.57 12.45 -35.60
N SER A 38 10.85 12.58 -35.24
CA SER A 38 11.44 11.93 -34.05
C SER A 38 10.77 12.40 -32.77
N ALA A 39 10.62 13.72 -32.58
CA ALA A 39 9.93 14.28 -31.42
C ALA A 39 8.46 13.82 -31.34
N ALA A 40 7.76 13.78 -32.47
CA ALA A 40 6.38 13.30 -32.55
C ALA A 40 6.26 11.81 -32.16
N ALA A 41 7.26 10.98 -32.50
CA ALA A 41 7.28 9.56 -32.15
C ALA A 41 7.38 9.31 -30.63
N TYR A 42 7.91 10.25 -29.86
CA TYR A 42 7.95 10.16 -28.38
C TYR A 42 6.63 10.60 -27.72
N LEU A 43 5.77 11.36 -28.41
CA LEU A 43 4.52 11.88 -27.82
C LEU A 43 3.59 10.76 -27.30
N PRO A 44 3.36 9.65 -28.00
CA PRO A 44 2.53 8.56 -27.48
C PRO A 44 3.13 7.92 -26.23
N GLY A 45 4.46 7.80 -26.15
CA GLY A 45 5.15 7.25 -24.98
C GLY A 45 5.04 8.18 -23.77
N ILE A 46 5.25 9.48 -23.97
CA ILE A 46 5.08 10.50 -22.91
C ILE A 46 3.62 10.54 -22.45
N LEU A 47 2.67 10.52 -23.39
CA LEU A 47 1.24 10.49 -23.09
C LEU A 47 0.87 9.22 -22.31
N TRP A 48 1.40 8.06 -22.69
CA TRP A 48 1.16 6.82 -21.97
C TRP A 48 1.76 6.86 -20.55
N VAL A 49 2.99 7.34 -20.36
CA VAL A 49 3.62 7.42 -19.04
C VAL A 49 2.87 8.37 -18.10
N THR A 50 2.30 9.47 -18.63
CA THR A 50 1.50 10.41 -17.83
C THR A 50 0.06 9.91 -17.58
N CYS A 51 -0.55 9.22 -18.54
CA CYS A 51 -1.91 8.70 -18.41
C CYS A 51 -2.00 7.33 -17.70
N ALA A 52 -0.99 6.47 -17.79
CA ALA A 52 -1.03 5.12 -17.21
C ALA A 52 -1.30 5.13 -15.70
N PRO A 53 -0.70 6.00 -14.87
CA PRO A 53 -1.05 6.11 -13.45
C PRO A 53 -2.49 6.59 -13.19
N LEU A 54 -3.15 7.20 -14.17
CA LEU A 54 -4.54 7.64 -14.08
C LEU A 54 -5.54 6.62 -14.65
N LEU A 55 -5.08 5.72 -15.52
CA LEU A 55 -5.91 4.73 -16.22
C LEU A 55 -5.78 3.32 -15.64
N LEU A 56 -4.69 3.01 -14.96
CA LEU A 56 -4.49 1.71 -14.33
C LEU A 56 -5.36 1.60 -13.08
N ARG A 57 -6.20 0.55 -13.07
CA ARG A 57 -7.22 0.25 -12.05
C ARG A 57 -6.68 0.16 -10.61
N ASN A 58 -5.41 -0.16 -10.44
CA ASN A 58 -4.75 -0.30 -9.14
C ASN A 58 -3.88 0.90 -8.76
N SER A 59 -3.94 1.97 -9.54
CA SER A 59 -3.32 3.22 -9.16
C SER A 59 -4.19 3.92 -8.12
N ASP A 60 -3.55 4.51 -7.12
CA ASP A 60 -4.22 5.18 -5.99
C ASP A 60 -5.21 6.25 -6.43
N PHE A 61 -5.10 6.74 -7.67
CA PHE A 61 -6.02 7.73 -8.24
C PHE A 61 -7.48 7.23 -8.29
N PHE A 62 -7.73 5.98 -8.70
CA PHE A 62 -9.10 5.46 -8.72
C PHE A 62 -9.64 5.24 -7.30
N THR A 63 -8.83 4.71 -6.40
CA THR A 63 -9.22 4.54 -4.98
C THR A 63 -9.41 5.87 -4.27
N TRP A 64 -8.67 6.91 -4.66
CA TRP A 64 -8.85 8.28 -4.16
C TRP A 64 -10.13 8.93 -4.68
N ALA A 65 -10.48 8.70 -5.95
CA ALA A 65 -11.67 9.28 -6.59
C ALA A 65 -12.97 8.53 -6.27
N VAL A 66 -12.89 7.32 -5.73
CA VAL A 66 -14.07 6.55 -5.32
C VAL A 66 -14.54 7.01 -3.95
N GLU A 67 -15.75 7.55 -3.90
CA GLU A 67 -16.41 7.85 -2.65
C GLU A 67 -16.70 6.55 -1.88
N GLU A 68 -16.47 6.60 -0.57
CA GLU A 68 -16.74 5.47 0.29
C GLU A 68 -18.24 5.16 0.33
N ASN A 69 -18.61 3.88 0.39
CA ASN A 69 -19.99 3.51 0.61
C ASN A 69 -20.35 3.71 2.11
N PRO A 70 -21.17 4.73 2.47
CA PRO A 70 -21.46 5.03 3.87
C PRO A 70 -22.29 3.92 4.54
N LYS A 71 -22.98 3.09 3.76
CA LYS A 71 -23.81 1.98 4.27
C LYS A 71 -22.98 0.75 4.65
N LYS A 72 -21.72 0.66 4.21
CA LYS A 72 -20.88 -0.53 4.42
C LYS A 72 -20.67 -0.84 5.90
N PHE A 73 -20.45 0.20 6.70
CA PHE A 73 -20.12 0.09 8.12
C PHE A 73 -21.29 0.46 9.05
N LYS A 74 -22.35 1.03 8.51
CA LYS A 74 -23.50 1.50 9.29
C LYS A 74 -24.13 0.36 10.10
N GLY A 75 -24.17 0.52 11.42
CA GLY A 75 -24.77 -0.43 12.36
C GLY A 75 -24.03 -1.77 12.46
N ARG A 76 -22.77 -1.83 12.00
CA ARG A 76 -21.96 -3.06 12.01
C ARG A 76 -21.06 -3.14 13.23
N ILE A 77 -20.76 -4.37 13.64
CA ILE A 77 -19.76 -4.68 14.66
C ILE A 77 -18.48 -5.12 13.94
N VAL A 78 -17.42 -4.36 14.16
CA VAL A 78 -16.14 -4.56 13.47
C VAL A 78 -15.10 -5.05 14.47
N TRP A 79 -14.36 -6.09 14.12
CA TRP A 79 -13.25 -6.60 14.91
C TRP A 79 -11.93 -6.38 14.18
N VAL A 80 -10.99 -5.68 14.82
CA VAL A 80 -9.64 -5.47 14.31
C VAL A 80 -8.61 -6.19 15.17
N THR A 81 -7.88 -7.12 14.57
CA THR A 81 -6.73 -7.76 15.23
C THR A 81 -5.48 -6.89 15.12
N GLY A 82 -4.70 -6.83 16.21
CA GLY A 82 -3.53 -5.95 16.26
C GLY A 82 -3.91 -4.46 16.23
N GLY A 83 -5.07 -4.11 16.77
CA GLY A 83 -5.62 -2.74 16.75
C GLY A 83 -4.90 -1.73 17.64
N SER A 84 -3.88 -2.15 18.39
CA SER A 84 -3.20 -1.27 19.34
C SER A 84 -2.12 -0.36 18.73
N THR A 85 -1.57 -0.68 17.55
CA THR A 85 -0.51 0.10 16.90
C THR A 85 -0.53 0.00 15.37
N GLY A 86 0.25 0.86 14.70
CA GLY A 86 0.51 0.77 13.26
C GLY A 86 -0.76 0.87 12.41
N ILE A 87 -0.83 0.01 11.38
CA ILE A 87 -1.94 -0.05 10.44
C ILE A 87 -3.26 -0.36 11.16
N GLY A 88 -3.25 -1.31 12.11
CA GLY A 88 -4.44 -1.67 12.88
C GLY A 88 -5.03 -0.49 13.65
N LEU A 89 -4.19 0.32 14.29
CA LEU A 89 -4.64 1.54 14.99
C LEU A 89 -5.18 2.59 14.01
N ALA A 90 -4.53 2.76 12.85
CA ALA A 90 -5.00 3.68 11.81
C ALA A 90 -6.38 3.26 11.28
N ILE A 91 -6.59 1.96 11.03
CA ILE A 91 -7.88 1.40 10.64
C ILE A 91 -8.93 1.72 11.73
N CYS A 92 -8.63 1.47 13.01
CA CYS A 92 -9.55 1.75 14.10
C CYS A 92 -9.94 3.23 14.21
N LYS A 93 -8.99 4.14 13.99
CA LYS A 93 -9.24 5.59 13.94
C LYS A 93 -10.15 5.99 12.78
N GLN A 94 -9.96 5.42 11.59
CA GLN A 94 -10.82 5.72 10.46
C GLN A 94 -12.23 5.13 10.63
N LEU A 95 -12.31 3.95 11.23
CA LEU A 95 -13.56 3.28 11.57
C LEU A 95 -14.36 4.04 12.62
N SER A 96 -13.72 4.72 13.58
CA SER A 96 -14.42 5.48 14.63
C SER A 96 -15.16 6.73 14.11
N LEU A 97 -14.87 7.16 12.88
CA LEU A 97 -15.62 8.23 12.21
C LEU A 97 -16.95 7.75 11.63
N ARG A 98 -17.19 6.44 11.59
CA ARG A 98 -18.40 5.84 11.00
C ARG A 98 -19.43 5.51 12.07
N ASP A 99 -20.67 5.33 11.61
CA ASP A 99 -21.80 4.93 12.44
C ASP A 99 -21.74 3.41 12.74
N LEU A 100 -20.78 3.00 13.57
CA LEU A 100 -20.63 1.60 13.98
C LEU A 100 -21.57 1.23 15.12
N LYS A 101 -22.04 -0.02 15.12
CA LYS A 101 -22.67 -0.61 16.31
C LYS A 101 -21.64 -0.99 17.36
N GLY A 102 -20.38 -1.23 16.97
CA GLY A 102 -19.31 -1.48 17.94
C GLY A 102 -17.98 -1.78 17.27
N LEU A 103 -16.89 -1.52 17.99
CA LEU A 103 -15.53 -1.80 17.57
C LEU A 103 -14.83 -2.69 18.60
N ILE A 104 -14.41 -3.88 18.19
CA ILE A 104 -13.60 -4.79 18.99
C ILE A 104 -12.14 -4.62 18.58
N ILE A 105 -11.25 -4.33 19.52
CA ILE A 105 -9.81 -4.30 19.27
C ILE A 105 -9.08 -5.35 20.09
N THR A 106 -8.27 -6.16 19.42
CA THR A 106 -7.43 -7.16 20.09
C THR A 106 -5.95 -6.88 19.96
N GLY A 107 -5.20 -7.32 20.97
CA GLY A 107 -3.74 -7.25 21.02
C GLY A 107 -3.19 -7.88 22.28
N ARG A 108 -1.87 -8.07 22.35
CA ARG A 108 -1.22 -8.81 23.44
C ARG A 108 -1.19 -8.08 24.79
N SER A 109 -1.22 -6.74 24.79
CA SER A 109 -1.05 -5.92 26.00
C SER A 109 -2.29 -5.07 26.22
N LEU A 110 -2.94 -5.25 27.37
CA LEU A 110 -4.10 -4.47 27.78
C LEU A 110 -3.77 -2.97 27.88
N ALA A 111 -2.64 -2.61 28.49
CA ALA A 111 -2.20 -1.20 28.59
C ALA A 111 -2.06 -0.52 27.21
N ARG A 112 -1.55 -1.25 26.21
CA ARG A 112 -1.46 -0.74 24.83
C ARG A 112 -2.83 -0.61 24.18
N LEU A 113 -3.77 -1.51 24.49
CA LEU A 113 -5.16 -1.43 24.02
C LEU A 113 -5.90 -0.23 24.64
N GLU A 114 -5.71 0.04 25.92
CA GLU A 114 -6.27 1.21 26.59
C GLU A 114 -5.71 2.51 26.01
N THR A 115 -4.40 2.57 25.81
CA THR A 115 -3.74 3.71 25.15
C THR A 115 -4.30 3.93 23.74
N ALA A 116 -4.47 2.84 22.97
CA ALA A 116 -5.03 2.89 21.63
C ALA A 116 -6.49 3.37 21.64
N ARG A 117 -7.32 2.87 22.55
CA ARG A 117 -8.71 3.29 22.73
C ARG A 117 -8.80 4.79 22.98
N ASN A 118 -7.99 5.31 23.91
CA ASN A 118 -7.97 6.73 24.22
C ASN A 118 -7.55 7.56 22.98
N ALA A 119 -6.57 7.08 22.21
CA ALA A 119 -6.17 7.71 20.96
C ALA A 119 -7.26 7.65 19.86
N ILE A 120 -8.06 6.58 19.81
CA ILE A 120 -9.18 6.42 18.88
C ILE A 120 -10.31 7.39 19.24
N LEU A 121 -10.65 7.50 20.53
CA LEU A 121 -11.69 8.42 21.03
C LEU A 121 -11.28 9.88 20.79
N ALA A 122 -10.05 10.25 21.16
CA ALA A 122 -9.52 11.59 20.92
C ALA A 122 -9.53 11.96 19.43
N PHE A 123 -9.11 11.02 18.56
CA PHE A 123 -9.17 11.20 17.12
C PHE A 123 -10.61 11.38 16.64
N SER A 124 -11.52 10.49 17.04
CA SER A 124 -12.94 10.56 16.71
C SER A 124 -13.53 11.92 17.05
N HIS A 125 -13.34 12.39 18.28
CA HIS A 125 -13.91 13.67 18.74
C HIS A 125 -13.31 14.86 17.99
N SER A 126 -11.99 14.83 17.69
CA SER A 126 -11.33 15.89 16.92
C SER A 126 -11.84 16.01 15.48
N GLN A 127 -12.41 14.93 14.92
CA GLN A 127 -12.92 14.84 13.56
C GLN A 127 -14.47 14.84 13.50
N GLY A 128 -15.15 15.12 14.61
CA GLY A 128 -16.62 15.16 14.68
C GLY A 128 -17.32 13.79 14.72
N GLY A 129 -16.58 12.70 14.92
CA GLY A 129 -17.12 11.35 15.13
C GLY A 129 -17.77 11.19 16.52
N ARG A 130 -18.73 10.27 16.62
CA ARG A 130 -19.58 10.08 17.82
C ARG A 130 -19.23 8.86 18.66
N MET A 131 -18.10 8.21 18.39
CA MET A 131 -17.67 7.00 19.06
C MET A 131 -17.48 7.24 20.57
N LYS A 132 -18.06 6.37 21.40
CA LYS A 132 -17.90 6.40 22.85
C LYS A 132 -17.04 5.24 23.34
N GLU A 133 -16.61 5.32 24.59
CA GLU A 133 -15.82 4.27 25.23
C GLU A 133 -16.58 2.93 25.31
N GLU A 134 -17.88 2.97 25.62
CA GLU A 134 -18.78 1.80 25.69
C GLU A 134 -18.94 1.08 24.35
N ASP A 135 -18.67 1.77 23.24
CA ASP A 135 -18.72 1.24 21.89
C ASP A 135 -17.42 0.55 21.48
N ILE A 136 -16.38 0.59 22.32
CA ILE A 136 -15.08 -0.06 22.07
C ILE A 136 -14.85 -1.18 23.08
N LEU A 137 -14.78 -2.42 22.58
CA LEU A 137 -14.42 -3.58 23.40
C LEU A 137 -12.93 -3.89 23.28
N LEU A 138 -12.23 -3.92 24.42
CA LEU A 138 -10.83 -4.30 24.51
C LEU A 138 -10.70 -5.77 24.89
N LEU A 139 -9.98 -6.54 24.07
CA LEU A 139 -9.77 -7.96 24.31
C LEU A 139 -8.27 -8.30 24.23
N PRO A 140 -7.61 -8.56 25.36
CA PRO A 140 -6.27 -9.12 25.35
C PRO A 140 -6.27 -10.48 24.65
N LEU A 141 -5.62 -10.59 23.50
CA LEU A 141 -5.61 -11.80 22.69
C LEU A 141 -4.25 -11.96 22.03
N ASP A 142 -3.62 -13.11 22.27
CA ASP A 142 -2.42 -13.52 21.57
C ASP A 142 -2.78 -14.58 20.52
N LEU A 143 -2.67 -14.21 19.25
CA LEU A 143 -2.98 -15.11 18.14
C LEU A 143 -1.96 -16.26 18.01
N SER A 144 -0.75 -16.11 18.55
CA SER A 144 0.26 -17.18 18.50
C SER A 144 -0.08 -18.36 19.41
N LYS A 145 -0.97 -18.15 20.38
CA LYS A 145 -1.44 -19.16 21.33
C LYS A 145 -2.75 -19.83 20.89
N GLY A 146 -3.38 -19.32 19.82
CA GLY A 146 -4.64 -19.85 19.32
C GLY A 146 -4.50 -21.25 18.74
N ILE A 147 -5.59 -22.03 18.84
CA ILE A 147 -5.76 -23.45 18.45
C ILE A 147 -4.62 -23.99 17.57
N ARG A 148 -3.66 -24.69 18.19
CA ARG A 148 -2.75 -25.57 17.47
C ARG A 148 -3.61 -26.72 16.94
N VAL A 149 -3.85 -26.77 15.64
CA VAL A 149 -4.46 -27.95 14.99
C VAL A 149 -3.67 -29.16 15.44
N GLN A 150 -4.38 -30.11 16.09
CA GLN A 150 -3.85 -31.31 16.74
C GLN A 150 -2.59 -31.84 16.06
N GLY A 151 -1.45 -31.59 16.68
CA GLY A 151 -0.16 -31.86 16.09
C GLY A 151 0.96 -31.69 17.11
N ARG A 152 1.00 -32.63 18.07
CA ARG A 152 2.14 -32.94 18.95
C ARG A 152 2.49 -31.85 19.99
N GLY A 153 2.03 -32.09 21.22
CA GLY A 153 2.33 -31.29 22.41
C GLY A 153 1.09 -30.61 23.01
N ALA A 154 0.04 -31.40 23.28
CA ALA A 154 -1.21 -30.94 23.89
C ALA A 154 -1.19 -30.98 25.43
N ASP A 155 -0.01 -31.16 26.03
CA ASP A 155 0.15 -31.40 27.46
C ASP A 155 0.52 -30.12 28.24
N ASP A 156 0.82 -29.02 27.52
CA ASP A 156 1.28 -27.78 28.13
C ASP A 156 0.17 -26.70 28.12
N ALA A 157 -0.63 -26.71 29.21
CA ALA A 157 -1.54 -25.63 29.66
C ALA A 157 -2.97 -25.54 29.05
N PRO A 158 -3.92 -26.42 29.49
CA PRO A 158 -5.35 -26.28 29.20
C PRO A 158 -5.95 -24.92 29.60
N GLU A 159 -5.45 -24.31 30.69
CA GLU A 159 -5.91 -23.00 31.18
C GLU A 159 -5.69 -21.86 30.17
N MET A 160 -4.60 -21.89 29.40
CA MET A 160 -4.34 -20.86 28.37
C MET A 160 -5.26 -21.00 27.16
N GLN A 161 -5.63 -22.23 26.81
CA GLN A 161 -6.58 -22.53 25.75
C GLN A 161 -7.98 -22.03 26.14
N GLU A 162 -8.41 -22.31 27.38
CA GLU A 162 -9.69 -21.85 27.93
C GLU A 162 -9.79 -20.32 27.94
N ALA A 163 -8.76 -19.61 28.38
CA ALA A 163 -8.74 -18.14 28.38
C ALA A 163 -8.79 -17.52 26.97
N TRP A 164 -8.16 -18.18 26.00
CA TRP A 164 -8.22 -17.79 24.59
C TRP A 164 -9.63 -17.97 24.03
N GLU A 165 -10.22 -19.15 24.23
CA GLU A 165 -11.57 -19.48 23.81
C GLU A 165 -12.62 -18.59 24.48
N GLU A 166 -12.46 -18.25 25.76
CA GLU A 166 -13.31 -17.29 26.48
C GLU A 166 -13.25 -15.90 25.84
N THR A 167 -12.06 -15.46 25.41
CA THR A 167 -11.88 -14.16 24.75
C THR A 167 -12.57 -14.12 23.39
N ILE A 168 -12.46 -15.20 22.61
CA ILE A 168 -13.19 -15.34 21.34
C ILE A 168 -14.70 -15.38 21.60
N HIS A 169 -15.14 -16.13 22.61
CA HIS A 169 -16.53 -16.24 22.99
C HIS A 169 -17.11 -14.87 23.37
N LYS A 170 -16.38 -14.07 24.15
CA LYS A 170 -16.73 -12.66 24.46
C LYS A 170 -16.86 -11.83 23.19
N ALA A 171 -15.92 -11.94 22.25
CA ALA A 171 -15.97 -11.19 21.00
C ALA A 171 -17.21 -11.53 20.16
N VAL A 172 -17.48 -12.82 19.95
CA VAL A 172 -18.55 -13.31 19.08
C VAL A 172 -19.94 -13.02 19.66
N HIS A 173 -20.09 -13.03 20.98
CA HIS A 173 -21.38 -12.75 21.63
C HIS A 173 -21.58 -11.26 21.95
N TRP A 174 -20.55 -10.43 21.78
CA TRP A 174 -20.69 -9.01 22.07
C TRP A 174 -21.62 -8.31 21.08
N ARG A 175 -22.62 -7.60 21.62
CA ARG A 175 -23.62 -6.84 20.86
C ARG A 175 -24.32 -7.64 19.73
N GLY A 176 -24.34 -8.97 19.82
CA GLY A 176 -25.04 -9.87 18.90
C GLY A 176 -24.22 -10.38 17.72
N GLY A 177 -22.90 -10.23 17.69
CA GLY A 177 -22.07 -10.84 16.66
C GLY A 177 -20.84 -10.02 16.23
N VAL A 178 -20.12 -10.55 15.25
CA VAL A 178 -19.11 -9.82 14.49
C VAL A 178 -19.51 -9.83 13.02
N ASP A 179 -19.69 -8.65 12.43
CA ASP A 179 -20.04 -8.51 11.02
C ASP A 179 -18.80 -8.48 10.12
N ILE A 180 -17.73 -7.83 10.57
CA ILE A 180 -16.52 -7.59 9.78
C ILE A 180 -15.30 -7.86 10.64
N LEU A 181 -14.38 -8.69 10.13
CA LEU A 181 -13.11 -9.00 10.77
C LEU A 181 -11.94 -8.50 9.91
N PHE A 182 -11.07 -7.69 10.52
CA PHE A 182 -9.77 -7.30 9.98
C PHE A 182 -8.68 -8.18 10.60
N ASN A 183 -8.20 -9.17 9.83
CA ASN A 183 -7.06 -9.99 10.19
C ASN A 183 -5.75 -9.25 9.86
N ASN A 184 -5.40 -8.28 10.70
CA ASN A 184 -4.27 -7.36 10.52
C ASN A 184 -3.06 -7.71 11.39
N ALA A 185 -3.23 -8.45 12.48
CA ALA A 185 -2.12 -8.81 13.36
C ALA A 185 -1.08 -9.67 12.62
N GLY A 186 0.20 -9.30 12.73
CA GLY A 186 1.31 -10.03 12.12
C GLY A 186 2.63 -9.76 12.84
N THR A 187 3.59 -10.65 12.63
CA THR A 187 4.97 -10.54 13.15
C THR A 187 5.94 -10.77 12.00
N HIS A 188 7.07 -10.08 12.01
CA HIS A 188 8.17 -10.34 11.08
C HIS A 188 9.30 -11.03 11.83
N SER A 189 9.77 -12.18 11.34
CA SER A 189 10.99 -12.84 11.80
C SER A 189 12.01 -12.79 10.68
N THR A 190 13.12 -12.07 10.89
CA THR A 190 14.26 -12.13 9.98
C THR A 190 14.97 -13.45 10.26
N GLN A 191 14.82 -14.43 9.38
CA GLN A 191 15.60 -15.65 9.46
C GLN A 191 16.98 -15.31 8.91
N GLU A 192 17.96 -15.11 9.80
CA GLU A 192 19.36 -15.02 9.38
C GLU A 192 19.71 -16.36 8.72
N LEU A 193 19.92 -16.32 7.40
CA LEU A 193 20.56 -17.41 6.69
C LEU A 193 21.98 -17.52 7.24
N VAL A 194 22.15 -18.39 8.23
CA VAL A 194 23.46 -18.90 8.62
C VAL A 194 23.96 -19.69 7.41
N LEU A 195 24.71 -19.02 6.54
CA LEU A 195 25.51 -19.67 5.52
C LEU A 195 26.60 -20.47 6.26
N ALA A 196 26.38 -21.78 6.33
CA ALA A 196 27.37 -22.76 6.77
C ALA A 196 28.30 -23.13 5.60
#